data_AF-A0A1H8VX41-F1
#
_entry.id   AF-A0A1H8VX41-F1
#
_cell.length_a   1.000
_cell.length_b   1.000
_cell.length_c   1.000
_cell.angle_alpha   90.00
_cell.angle_beta   90.00
_cell.angle_gamma   90.00
#
_symmetry.space_group_name_H-M   'P 1'
#
loop_
_entity.id
_entity.type
_entity.pdbx_description
1 polymer ?
#
loop_
_entity_poly.entity_id
_entity_poly.type
_entity_poly.pdbx_seq_one_letter_code
_entity_poly.pdbx_strand_id
1 'polypeptide(L)'
;MPIDLDNMLARVRDDDPVGPDIRSDISVSATYLQLKDARSQARAAERAAEAAGEPIAVPAAWSTVRDLAGGLLARSKDLEVAAWLIEALARLEGFSGLALGFALVDGLVDRYWPDLHSVDEDDAEGRLAPLAGLNGIGGDGVLIQPIRMIPLVPGHAYGTHALWHARGGGRGTGQLGHDFMEARAATASDALRAHAETARTAHAAFLRMSATLDAFCGTDAPPLANIRTVLEEVLDVYRGLLGAAWGQAPGQPEARAAPAAEAPFAVPPPAALPSGPRTIASRDQAFDELLTIAAYFRQTEPHSPISYALETVVRRGRMTLMDLLGELIPEPEGRERFLRQAGIEAGGEGRGP
;
A
#
# COMPACT_ATOMS: atom_id res chain seq x y z
N MET A 1 -16.29 21.56 2.78
CA MET A 1 -15.58 22.65 2.05
C MET A 1 -14.28 22.07 1.53
N PRO A 2 -13.77 22.42 0.33
CA PRO A 2 -12.44 21.95 -0.07
C PRO A 2 -11.39 22.41 0.94
N ILE A 3 -10.41 21.56 1.23
CA ILE A 3 -9.29 21.92 2.09
C ILE A 3 -8.42 22.95 1.37
N ASP A 4 -8.21 24.09 2.03
CA ASP A 4 -7.36 25.17 1.54
C ASP A 4 -6.02 25.14 2.27
N LEU A 5 -5.05 24.47 1.64
CA LEU A 5 -3.71 24.27 2.20
C LEU A 5 -2.99 25.61 2.43
N ASP A 6 -3.13 26.56 1.50
CA ASP A 6 -2.46 27.86 1.60
C ASP A 6 -2.98 28.65 2.79
N ASN A 7 -4.30 28.64 3.00
CA ASN A 7 -4.92 29.27 4.17
C ASN A 7 -4.49 28.60 5.49
N MET A 8 -4.40 27.27 5.53
CA MET A 8 -3.97 26.54 6.73
C MET A 8 -2.48 26.77 7.05
N LEU A 9 -1.64 27.00 6.03
CA LEU A 9 -0.22 27.31 6.18
C LEU A 9 0.09 28.81 6.27
N ALA A 10 -0.91 29.68 6.15
CA ALA A 10 -0.74 31.11 6.36
C ALA A 10 -0.55 31.41 7.86
N ARG A 11 0.30 32.39 8.18
CA ARG A 11 0.46 32.87 9.56
C ARG A 11 -0.89 33.33 10.10
N VAL A 12 -1.21 32.97 11.34
CA VAL A 12 -2.47 33.39 11.98
C VAL A 12 -2.46 34.90 12.21
N ARG A 13 -1.42 35.41 12.87
CA ARG A 13 -1.15 36.84 13.07
C ARG A 13 0.35 37.14 13.00
N ASP A 14 0.72 38.42 12.96
CA ASP A 14 2.13 38.83 12.95
C ASP A 14 2.80 38.65 14.32
N ASP A 15 2.06 38.90 15.41
CA ASP A 15 2.49 38.77 16.80
C ASP A 15 2.29 37.35 17.36
N ASP A 16 1.49 36.53 16.67
CA ASP A 16 1.17 35.16 17.02
C ASP A 16 0.99 34.33 15.73
N PRO A 17 2.09 33.84 15.14
CA PRO A 17 2.05 33.17 13.84
C PRO A 17 1.36 31.80 13.89
N VAL A 18 1.36 31.16 15.06
CA VAL A 18 0.80 29.81 15.28
C VAL A 18 -0.64 29.84 15.81
N GLY A 19 -1.09 30.97 16.36
CA GLY A 19 -2.43 31.12 16.93
C GLY A 19 -2.52 30.53 18.34
N PRO A 20 -3.70 30.57 18.96
CA PRO A 20 -3.88 30.09 20.34
C PRO A 20 -3.86 28.56 20.41
N ASP A 21 -3.40 28.02 21.54
CA ASP A 21 -3.60 26.60 21.88
C ASP A 21 -5.09 26.30 22.00
N ILE A 22 -5.58 25.39 21.16
CA ILE A 22 -6.99 24.99 21.12
C ILE A 22 -7.46 24.30 22.41
N ARG A 23 -6.54 23.77 23.22
CA ARG A 23 -6.83 23.12 24.51
C ARG A 23 -7.06 24.13 25.63
N SER A 24 -6.69 25.39 25.42
CA SER A 24 -7.00 26.48 26.37
C SER A 24 -8.50 26.82 26.43
N ASP A 25 -9.26 26.51 25.37
CA ASP A 25 -10.72 26.62 25.37
C ASP A 25 -11.35 25.45 26.13
N ILE A 26 -11.59 25.66 27.42
CA ILE A 26 -12.24 24.69 28.32
C ILE A 26 -13.77 24.66 28.20
N SER A 27 -14.37 25.35 27.22
CA SER A 27 -15.81 25.35 27.03
C SER A 27 -16.32 23.99 26.57
N VAL A 28 -17.51 23.58 27.03
CA VAL A 28 -18.14 22.33 26.58
C VAL A 28 -18.45 22.37 25.07
N SER A 29 -18.59 23.57 24.51
CA SER A 29 -18.80 23.81 23.08
C SER A 29 -17.51 23.96 22.27
N ALA A 30 -16.33 23.76 22.87
CA ALA A 30 -15.05 23.94 22.20
C ALA A 30 -14.97 23.06 20.94
N THR A 31 -14.56 23.66 19.82
CA THR A 31 -14.44 22.95 18.54
C THR A 31 -13.46 21.77 18.64
N TYR A 32 -12.42 21.89 19.48
CA TYR A 32 -11.49 20.80 19.78
C TYR A 32 -12.19 19.57 20.39
N LEU A 33 -13.09 19.76 21.36
CA LEU A 33 -13.85 18.65 21.96
C LEU A 33 -14.78 17.99 20.94
N GLN A 34 -15.46 18.79 20.12
CA GLN A 34 -16.31 18.27 19.04
C GLN A 34 -15.51 17.45 18.02
N LEU A 35 -14.31 17.90 17.67
CA LEU A 35 -13.39 17.18 16.77
C LEU A 35 -12.94 15.85 17.40
N LYS A 36 -12.54 15.87 18.67
CA LYS A 36 -12.13 14.66 19.42
C LYS A 36 -13.26 13.64 19.51
N ASP A 37 -14.48 14.09 19.76
CA ASP A 37 -15.68 13.26 19.80
C ASP A 37 -15.99 12.67 18.42
N ALA A 38 -15.95 13.49 17.36
CA ALA A 38 -16.18 13.03 15.99
C ALA A 38 -15.18 11.94 15.57
N ARG A 39 -13.88 12.12 15.88
CA ARG A 39 -12.85 11.11 15.62
C ARG A 39 -13.11 9.82 16.41
N SER A 40 -13.47 9.95 17.68
CA SER A 40 -13.77 8.81 18.54
C SER A 40 -14.99 8.02 18.04
N GLN A 41 -16.05 8.72 17.63
CA GLN A 41 -17.24 8.13 17.02
C GLN A 41 -16.91 7.43 15.70
N ALA A 42 -16.14 8.06 14.82
CA ALA A 42 -15.72 7.48 13.55
C ALA A 42 -14.96 6.16 13.76
N ARG A 43 -13.94 6.16 14.64
CA ARG A 43 -13.16 4.94 14.94
C ARG A 43 -13.95 3.87 15.70
N ALA A 44 -14.92 4.27 16.52
CA ALA A 44 -15.82 3.31 17.16
C ALA A 44 -16.74 2.63 16.14
N ALA A 45 -17.28 3.39 15.18
CA ALA A 45 -18.11 2.86 14.11
C ALA A 45 -17.33 1.86 13.22
N GLU A 46 -16.08 2.17 12.84
CA GLU A 46 -15.25 1.23 12.06
C GLU A 46 -15.02 -0.09 12.80
N ARG A 47 -14.66 -0.03 14.09
CA ARG A 47 -14.45 -1.23 14.91
C ARG A 47 -15.74 -2.04 15.10
N ALA A 48 -16.87 -1.35 15.24
CA ALA A 48 -18.17 -2.02 15.37
C ALA A 48 -18.56 -2.74 14.08
N ALA A 49 -18.40 -2.10 12.93
CA ALA A 49 -18.66 -2.69 11.62
C ALA A 49 -17.75 -3.90 11.36
N GLU A 50 -16.46 -3.79 11.66
CA GLU A 50 -15.50 -4.89 11.54
C GLU A 50 -15.90 -6.09 12.45
N ALA A 51 -16.23 -5.83 13.71
CA ALA A 51 -16.66 -6.86 14.65
C ALA A 51 -17.99 -7.54 14.24
N ALA A 52 -18.88 -6.80 13.59
CA ALA A 52 -20.15 -7.29 13.07
C ALA A 52 -20.02 -8.00 11.70
N GLY A 53 -18.84 -7.94 11.06
CA GLY A 53 -18.65 -8.44 9.70
C GLY A 53 -19.45 -7.66 8.66
N GLU A 54 -19.77 -6.39 8.94
CA GLU A 54 -20.48 -5.51 8.01
C GLU A 54 -19.59 -5.12 6.83
N PRO A 55 -20.19 -4.79 5.66
CA PRO A 55 -19.43 -4.27 4.54
C PRO A 55 -18.64 -3.02 4.93
N ILE A 56 -17.41 -2.93 4.42
CA ILE A 56 -16.57 -1.77 4.66
C ILE A 56 -17.25 -0.53 4.08
N ALA A 57 -17.41 0.48 4.93
CA ALA A 57 -17.92 1.81 4.57
C ALA A 57 -17.17 2.87 5.39
N VAL A 58 -17.10 4.09 4.87
CA VAL A 58 -16.51 5.21 5.60
C VAL A 58 -17.59 5.85 6.49
N PRO A 59 -17.44 5.86 7.82
CA PRO A 59 -18.38 6.56 8.69
C PRO A 59 -18.50 8.05 8.36
N ALA A 60 -19.73 8.57 8.36
CA ALA A 60 -20.01 9.99 8.08
C ALA A 60 -19.26 10.96 9.04
N ALA A 61 -18.94 10.49 10.25
CA ALA A 61 -18.18 11.24 11.24
C ALA A 61 -16.77 11.64 10.74
N TRP A 62 -16.17 10.93 9.77
CA TRP A 62 -14.91 11.36 9.16
C TRP A 62 -15.04 12.67 8.38
N SER A 63 -16.18 12.94 7.74
CA SER A 63 -16.44 14.24 7.11
C SER A 63 -16.47 15.37 8.14
N THR A 64 -17.07 15.10 9.31
CA THR A 64 -17.06 16.02 10.45
C THR A 64 -15.63 16.26 10.95
N VAL A 65 -14.81 15.22 11.08
CA VAL A 65 -13.39 15.35 11.45
C VAL A 65 -12.66 16.25 10.45
N ARG A 66 -12.81 15.99 9.14
CA ARG A 66 -12.16 16.78 8.08
C ARG A 66 -12.54 18.26 8.17
N ASP A 67 -13.84 18.55 8.27
CA ASP A 67 -14.32 19.93 8.24
C ASP A 67 -13.96 20.71 9.51
N LEU A 68 -14.04 20.07 10.69
CA LEU A 68 -13.64 20.70 11.97
C LEU A 68 -12.12 20.89 12.05
N ALA A 69 -11.33 19.90 11.65
CA ALA A 69 -9.87 20.00 11.66
C ALA A 69 -9.37 21.07 10.68
N GLY A 70 -9.93 21.12 9.46
CA GLY A 70 -9.63 22.17 8.48
C GLY A 70 -9.91 23.57 9.02
N GLY A 71 -11.06 23.76 9.68
CA GLY A 71 -11.43 25.04 10.31
C GLY A 71 -10.54 25.44 11.49
N LEU A 72 -10.08 24.47 12.29
CA LEU A 72 -9.16 24.73 13.40
C LEU A 72 -7.76 25.11 12.91
N LEU A 73 -7.22 24.39 11.93
CA LEU A 73 -5.86 24.60 11.41
C LEU A 73 -5.66 25.95 10.69
N ALA A 74 -6.75 26.56 10.20
CA ALA A 74 -6.73 27.94 9.72
C ALA A 74 -6.48 28.98 10.83
N ARG A 75 -6.71 28.63 12.10
CA ARG A 75 -6.65 29.55 13.25
C ARG A 75 -5.66 29.13 14.34
N SER A 76 -5.21 27.88 14.35
CA SER A 76 -4.24 27.35 15.31
C SER A 76 -3.43 26.24 14.65
N LYS A 77 -2.09 26.34 14.71
CA LYS A 77 -1.17 25.39 14.06
C LYS A 77 -0.86 24.25 15.04
N ASP A 78 -1.62 23.16 14.92
CA ASP A 78 -1.59 22.05 15.87
C ASP A 78 -1.31 20.70 15.19
N LEU A 79 -0.30 19.96 15.69
CA LEU A 79 0.14 18.69 15.11
C LEU A 79 -0.83 17.52 15.37
N GLU A 80 -1.57 17.54 16.49
CA GLU A 80 -2.59 16.52 16.75
C GLU A 80 -3.76 16.67 15.78
N VAL A 81 -4.21 17.90 15.56
CA VAL A 81 -5.27 18.20 14.59
C VAL A 81 -4.83 17.85 13.17
N ALA A 82 -3.58 18.15 12.81
CA ALA A 82 -3.02 17.78 11.50
C ALA A 82 -2.98 16.25 11.32
N ALA A 83 -2.59 15.49 12.35
CA ALA A 83 -2.61 14.03 12.31
C ALA A 83 -4.02 13.47 12.12
N TRP A 84 -5.02 14.02 12.82
CA TRP A 84 -6.41 13.58 12.67
C TRP A 84 -7.01 13.96 11.31
N LEU A 85 -6.59 15.09 10.73
CA LEU A 85 -6.96 15.44 9.37
C LEU A 85 -6.39 14.44 8.36
N ILE A 86 -5.13 14.01 8.50
CA ILE A 86 -4.54 12.95 7.65
C ILE A 86 -5.38 11.67 7.72
N GLU A 87 -5.80 11.25 8.92
CA GLU A 87 -6.64 10.05 9.08
C GLU A 87 -7.98 10.17 8.33
N ALA A 88 -8.61 11.35 8.37
CA ALA A 88 -9.88 11.60 7.69
C ALA A 88 -9.70 11.65 6.17
N LEU A 89 -8.67 12.36 5.70
CA LEU A 89 -8.37 12.52 4.28
C LEU A 89 -8.02 11.19 3.60
N ALA A 90 -7.29 10.30 4.29
CA ALA A 90 -6.99 8.97 3.77
C ALA A 90 -8.26 8.16 3.42
N ARG A 91 -9.32 8.31 4.21
CA ARG A 91 -10.58 7.57 4.02
C ARG A 91 -11.53 8.23 3.03
N LEU A 92 -11.59 9.56 3.06
CA LEU A 92 -12.52 10.34 2.25
C LEU A 92 -12.00 10.57 0.82
N GLU A 93 -10.68 10.77 0.69
CA GLU A 93 -10.06 11.30 -0.52
C GLU A 93 -8.87 10.43 -0.98
N GLY A 94 -8.55 9.35 -0.26
CA GLY A 94 -7.52 8.40 -0.65
C GLY A 94 -6.14 9.03 -0.79
N PHE A 95 -5.44 8.71 -1.88
CA PHE A 95 -4.07 9.15 -2.09
C PHE A 95 -3.93 10.67 -2.28
N SER A 96 -4.88 11.34 -2.93
CA SER A 96 -4.84 12.81 -3.02
C SER A 96 -5.00 13.47 -1.65
N GLY A 97 -5.86 12.91 -0.81
CA GLY A 97 -6.01 13.36 0.58
C GLY A 97 -4.73 13.16 1.40
N LEU A 98 -4.08 12.00 1.27
CA LEU A 98 -2.78 11.75 1.92
C LEU A 98 -1.71 12.73 1.46
N ALA A 99 -1.61 12.99 0.16
CA ALA A 99 -0.66 13.95 -0.39
C ALA A 99 -0.84 15.34 0.22
N LEU A 100 -2.08 15.80 0.35
CA LEU A 100 -2.41 17.08 0.98
C LEU A 100 -2.03 17.08 2.46
N GLY A 101 -2.42 16.04 3.20
CA GLY A 101 -2.16 15.95 4.63
C GLY A 101 -0.66 15.90 4.97
N PHE A 102 0.14 15.16 4.19
CA PHE A 102 1.59 15.16 4.36
C PHE A 102 2.24 16.49 3.98
N ALA A 103 1.77 17.14 2.89
CA ALA A 103 2.25 18.47 2.51
C ALA A 103 1.90 19.54 3.56
N LEU A 104 0.77 19.40 4.24
CA LEU A 104 0.41 20.26 5.36
C LEU A 104 1.38 20.11 6.52
N VAL A 105 1.65 18.89 6.99
CA VAL A 105 2.58 18.67 8.10
C VAL A 105 3.99 19.14 7.74
N ASP A 106 4.45 18.83 6.52
CA ASP A 106 5.71 19.33 5.95
C ASP A 106 5.80 20.86 6.07
N GLY A 107 4.80 21.58 5.55
CA GLY A 107 4.76 23.04 5.59
C GLY A 107 4.58 23.62 6.99
N LEU A 108 3.90 22.94 7.91
CA LEU A 108 3.76 23.39 9.29
C LEU A 108 5.10 23.32 10.02
N VAL A 109 5.79 22.19 9.92
CA VAL A 109 7.09 21.98 10.56
C VAL A 109 8.14 22.92 9.97
N ASP A 110 8.20 23.05 8.64
CA ASP A 110 9.16 23.93 7.96
C ASP A 110 9.02 25.42 8.37
N ARG A 111 7.79 25.89 8.59
CA ARG A 111 7.51 27.31 8.86
C ARG A 111 7.48 27.68 10.34
N TYR A 112 7.07 26.75 11.20
CA TYR A 112 6.64 27.09 12.56
C TYR A 112 7.28 26.24 13.65
N TRP A 113 8.11 25.24 13.32
CA TRP A 113 8.87 24.54 14.35
C TRP A 113 9.84 25.51 15.07
N PRO A 114 9.98 25.47 16.41
CA PRO A 114 9.35 24.54 17.36
C PRO A 114 8.04 25.04 18.00
N ASP A 115 7.50 26.17 17.57
CA ASP A 115 6.38 26.86 18.23
C ASP A 115 4.99 26.22 17.99
N LEU A 116 4.93 25.08 17.31
CA LEU A 116 3.68 24.37 17.00
C LEU A 116 3.00 23.79 18.24
N HIS A 117 1.66 23.87 18.26
CA HIS A 117 0.86 23.25 19.30
C HIS A 117 0.77 21.73 19.16
N SER A 118 0.65 21.04 20.29
CA SER A 118 0.38 19.60 20.33
C SER A 118 -0.24 19.20 21.66
N VAL A 119 -0.57 17.92 21.81
CA VAL A 119 -1.15 17.35 23.04
C VAL A 119 -0.17 17.35 24.21
N ASP A 120 1.13 17.31 23.89
CA ASP A 120 2.24 17.38 24.82
C ASP A 120 3.30 18.29 24.17
N GLU A 121 3.76 19.32 24.88
CA GLU A 121 4.72 20.29 24.39
C GLU A 121 6.00 20.34 25.27
N ASP A 122 6.14 19.39 26.20
CA ASP A 122 7.26 19.35 27.16
C ASP A 122 8.60 19.14 26.45
N ASP A 123 8.62 18.30 25.41
CA ASP A 123 9.77 18.07 24.54
C ASP A 123 9.36 17.78 23.08
N ALA A 124 10.35 17.57 22.22
CA ALA A 124 10.12 17.30 20.80
C ALA A 124 9.40 15.96 20.59
N GLU A 125 9.70 14.92 21.38
CA GLU A 125 9.08 13.61 21.27
C GLU A 125 7.57 13.67 21.60
N GLY A 126 7.21 14.33 22.70
CA GLY A 126 5.84 14.61 23.10
C GLY A 126 5.08 15.39 22.03
N ARG A 127 5.71 16.45 21.49
CA ARG A 127 5.10 17.28 20.44
C ARG A 127 4.81 16.46 19.17
N LEU A 128 5.67 15.50 18.83
CA LEU A 128 5.58 14.66 17.64
C LEU A 128 4.78 13.36 17.85
N ALA A 129 4.37 13.05 19.09
CA ALA A 129 3.64 11.84 19.43
C ALA A 129 2.37 11.58 18.56
N PRO A 130 1.56 12.60 18.17
CA PRO A 130 0.45 12.37 17.26
C PRO A 130 0.86 11.84 15.89
N LEU A 131 1.99 12.32 15.35
CA LEU A 131 2.54 11.85 14.07
C LEU A 131 3.12 10.44 14.20
N ALA A 132 3.82 10.15 15.32
CA ALA A 132 4.27 8.80 15.63
C ALA A 132 3.09 7.81 15.71
N GLY A 133 1.95 8.26 16.25
CA GLY A 133 0.72 7.47 16.33
C GLY A 133 0.11 7.07 14.97
N LEU A 134 0.34 7.86 13.92
CA LEU A 134 -0.06 7.50 12.55
C LEU A 134 0.67 6.23 12.07
N ASN A 135 1.96 6.14 12.39
CA ASN A 135 2.82 5.01 12.02
C ASN A 135 2.67 3.81 12.96
N GLY A 136 2.48 4.11 14.26
CA GLY A 136 2.47 3.14 15.35
C GLY A 136 3.87 2.93 15.95
N ILE A 137 3.89 2.61 17.24
CA ILE A 137 5.09 2.29 18.02
C ILE A 137 4.94 0.85 18.51
N GLY A 138 5.77 -0.07 17.98
CA GLY A 138 5.70 -1.49 18.33
C GLY A 138 4.52 -2.27 17.70
N GLY A 139 3.77 -1.65 16.79
CA GLY A 139 2.65 -2.25 16.04
C GLY A 139 2.14 -1.33 14.92
N ASP A 140 1.09 -1.75 14.20
CA ASP A 140 0.48 -0.94 13.15
C ASP A 140 -0.22 0.29 13.75
N GLY A 141 0.16 1.48 13.26
CA GLY A 141 -0.49 2.73 13.62
C GLY A 141 -1.84 2.93 12.95
N VAL A 142 -2.47 4.06 13.28
CA VAL A 142 -3.86 4.35 12.86
C VAL A 142 -4.01 4.60 11.36
N LEU A 143 -2.90 4.79 10.63
CA LEU A 143 -2.90 5.11 9.20
C LEU A 143 -2.56 3.90 8.30
N ILE A 144 -1.94 2.86 8.83
CA ILE A 144 -1.46 1.72 8.02
C ILE A 144 -2.63 0.97 7.37
N GLN A 145 -3.60 0.56 8.18
CA GLN A 145 -4.78 -0.12 7.66
C GLN A 145 -5.57 0.77 6.69
N PRO A 146 -5.82 2.06 6.98
CA PRO A 146 -6.45 2.95 6.00
C PRO A 146 -5.77 3.02 4.64
N ILE A 147 -4.44 3.09 4.59
CA ILE A 147 -3.71 3.09 3.31
C ILE A 147 -3.96 1.78 2.54
N ARG A 148 -3.98 0.64 3.24
CA ARG A 148 -4.28 -0.68 2.62
C ARG A 148 -5.69 -0.78 2.05
N MET A 149 -6.61 0.05 2.53
CA MET A 149 -8.03 0.06 2.15
C MET A 149 -8.36 1.07 1.05
N ILE A 150 -7.43 1.95 0.67
CA ILE A 150 -7.62 2.85 -0.48
C ILE A 150 -7.75 2.00 -1.76
N PRO A 151 -8.79 2.21 -2.58
CA PRO A 151 -8.98 1.45 -3.81
C PRO A 151 -7.83 1.72 -4.78
N LEU A 152 -7.26 0.66 -5.36
CA LEU A 152 -6.21 0.78 -6.38
C LEU A 152 -6.77 0.93 -7.79
N VAL A 153 -8.08 0.73 -7.95
CA VAL A 153 -8.81 0.99 -9.19
C VAL A 153 -9.65 2.26 -8.98
N PRO A 154 -9.50 3.30 -9.82
CA PRO A 154 -10.22 4.56 -9.66
C PRO A 154 -11.74 4.38 -9.77
N GLY A 155 -12.50 5.21 -9.05
CA GLY A 155 -13.97 5.23 -9.10
C GLY A 155 -14.66 4.19 -8.20
N HIS A 156 -13.91 3.42 -7.43
CA HIS A 156 -14.45 2.43 -6.51
C HIS A 156 -14.50 2.94 -5.06
N ALA A 157 -15.36 2.32 -4.25
CA ALA A 157 -15.54 2.69 -2.85
C ALA A 157 -14.32 2.28 -1.99
N TYR A 158 -14.09 3.03 -0.91
CA TYR A 158 -13.09 2.67 0.09
C TYR A 158 -13.29 1.23 0.59
N GLY A 159 -12.20 0.48 0.66
CA GLY A 159 -12.19 -0.92 1.05
C GLY A 159 -12.55 -1.91 -0.05
N THR A 160 -12.79 -1.47 -1.28
CA THR A 160 -12.99 -2.34 -2.45
C THR A 160 -11.81 -2.24 -3.41
N HIS A 161 -11.44 -3.34 -4.07
CA HIS A 161 -10.30 -3.40 -5.00
C HIS A 161 -9.00 -2.77 -4.46
N ALA A 162 -8.81 -2.88 -3.15
CA ALA A 162 -7.70 -2.30 -2.41
C ALA A 162 -6.47 -3.23 -2.39
N LEU A 163 -5.42 -2.82 -1.67
CA LEU A 163 -4.11 -3.49 -1.69
C LEU A 163 -4.15 -4.99 -1.40
N TRP A 164 -4.98 -5.39 -0.43
CA TRP A 164 -5.11 -6.78 -0.03
C TRP A 164 -5.83 -7.65 -1.08
N HIS A 165 -6.74 -7.08 -1.89
CA HIS A 165 -7.37 -7.77 -3.02
C HIS A 165 -6.34 -8.05 -4.13
N ALA A 166 -5.50 -7.05 -4.43
CA ALA A 166 -4.46 -7.18 -5.44
C ALA A 166 -3.38 -8.22 -5.07
N ARG A 167 -3.12 -8.41 -3.77
CA ARG A 167 -2.16 -9.40 -3.26
C ARG A 167 -2.72 -10.80 -3.12
N GLY A 168 -4.03 -10.99 -3.28
CA GLY A 168 -4.72 -12.27 -3.16
C GLY A 168 -4.37 -13.36 -4.19
N GLY A 169 -3.27 -13.22 -4.93
CA GLY A 169 -2.76 -14.29 -5.80
C GLY A 169 -2.20 -15.50 -5.06
N GLY A 170 -2.08 -15.46 -3.72
CA GLY A 170 -1.61 -16.56 -2.88
C GLY A 170 -2.75 -17.36 -2.26
N ARG A 171 -2.96 -18.61 -2.73
CA ARG A 171 -3.80 -19.70 -2.19
C ARG A 171 -4.74 -19.31 -1.03
N GLY A 172 -5.91 -18.77 -1.36
CA GLY A 172 -6.99 -18.53 -0.38
C GLY A 172 -8.03 -17.47 -0.77
N THR A 173 -7.77 -16.65 -1.80
CA THR A 173 -8.55 -15.44 -2.11
C THR A 173 -8.93 -15.32 -3.59
N GLY A 174 -9.02 -16.45 -4.31
CA GLY A 174 -9.12 -16.50 -5.77
C GLY A 174 -10.22 -15.64 -6.39
N GLN A 175 -11.42 -15.58 -5.78
CA GLN A 175 -12.52 -14.74 -6.30
C GLN A 175 -12.24 -13.24 -6.15
N LEU A 176 -11.73 -12.81 -5.00
CA LEU A 176 -11.46 -11.39 -4.73
C LEU A 176 -10.32 -10.84 -5.61
N GLY A 177 -9.30 -11.67 -5.87
CA GLY A 177 -8.24 -11.35 -6.83
C GLY A 177 -8.76 -11.32 -8.26
N HIS A 178 -9.69 -12.21 -8.62
CA HIS A 178 -10.35 -12.20 -9.93
C HIS A 178 -11.18 -10.93 -10.13
N ASP A 179 -12.06 -10.58 -9.17
CA ASP A 179 -12.91 -9.39 -9.23
C ASP A 179 -12.07 -8.11 -9.31
N PHE A 180 -10.92 -8.08 -8.62
CA PHE A 180 -9.94 -7.01 -8.76
C PHE A 180 -9.37 -6.90 -10.19
N MET A 181 -8.94 -8.01 -10.77
CA MET A 181 -8.38 -8.02 -12.13
C MET A 181 -9.44 -7.67 -13.18
N GLU A 182 -10.69 -8.07 -12.98
CA GLU A 182 -11.81 -7.70 -13.83
C GLU A 182 -12.08 -6.19 -13.78
N ALA A 183 -12.19 -5.60 -12.57
CA ALA A 183 -12.35 -4.15 -12.40
C ALA A 183 -11.17 -3.37 -13.01
N ARG A 184 -9.94 -3.88 -12.82
CA ARG A 184 -8.74 -3.34 -13.47
C ARG A 184 -8.82 -3.39 -14.99
N ALA A 185 -9.28 -4.50 -15.57
CA ALA A 185 -9.40 -4.68 -17.02
C ALA A 185 -10.49 -3.77 -17.63
N ALA A 186 -11.56 -3.51 -16.88
CA ALA A 186 -12.60 -2.56 -17.25
C ALA A 186 -12.15 -1.08 -17.15
N THR A 187 -11.02 -0.81 -16.51
CA THR A 187 -10.49 0.54 -16.31
C THR A 187 -9.51 0.96 -17.41
N ALA A 188 -9.77 2.11 -18.04
CA ALA A 188 -8.88 2.69 -19.03
C ALA A 188 -7.46 2.92 -18.48
N SER A 189 -6.42 2.60 -19.27
CA SER A 189 -5.02 2.75 -18.86
C SER A 189 -4.67 4.16 -18.40
N ASP A 190 -5.20 5.19 -19.05
CA ASP A 190 -4.97 6.58 -18.66
C ASP A 190 -5.58 6.93 -17.30
N ALA A 191 -6.77 6.41 -16.99
CA ALA A 191 -7.43 6.61 -15.71
C ALA A 191 -6.63 5.93 -14.58
N LEU A 192 -6.14 4.71 -14.82
CA LEU A 192 -5.27 4.04 -13.85
C LEU A 192 -3.95 4.78 -13.67
N ARG A 193 -3.34 5.28 -14.76
CA ARG A 193 -2.08 6.02 -14.70
C ARG A 193 -2.26 7.31 -13.89
N ALA A 194 -3.33 8.06 -14.13
CA ALA A 194 -3.67 9.24 -13.34
C ALA A 194 -3.84 8.89 -11.85
N HIS A 195 -4.51 7.78 -11.54
CA HIS A 195 -4.69 7.31 -10.16
C HIS A 195 -3.35 6.91 -9.51
N ALA A 196 -2.47 6.22 -10.24
CA ALA A 196 -1.13 5.89 -9.81
C ALA A 196 -0.27 7.14 -9.54
N GLU A 197 -0.41 8.20 -10.34
CA GLU A 197 0.27 9.48 -10.08
C GLU A 197 -0.19 10.16 -8.78
N THR A 198 -1.46 9.99 -8.37
CA THR A 198 -1.90 10.47 -7.05
C THR A 198 -1.19 9.72 -5.91
N ALA A 199 -1.01 8.40 -6.04
CA ALA A 199 -0.25 7.59 -5.07
C ALA A 199 1.24 7.99 -5.05
N ARG A 200 1.85 8.25 -6.22
CA ARG A 200 3.23 8.75 -6.31
C ARG A 200 3.38 10.12 -5.64
N THR A 201 2.40 11.01 -5.84
CA THR A 201 2.38 12.34 -5.23
C THR A 201 2.28 12.23 -3.71
N ALA A 202 1.44 11.33 -3.19
CA ALA A 202 1.34 11.05 -1.76
C ALA A 202 2.66 10.54 -1.17
N HIS A 203 3.29 9.57 -1.84
CA HIS A 203 4.60 9.05 -1.43
C HIS A 203 5.70 10.12 -1.45
N ALA A 204 5.75 10.96 -2.49
CA ALA A 204 6.71 12.06 -2.57
C ALA A 204 6.48 13.12 -1.48
N ALA A 205 5.22 13.46 -1.17
CA ALA A 205 4.88 14.36 -0.08
C ALA A 205 5.29 13.78 1.28
N PHE A 206 5.04 12.49 1.50
CA PHE A 206 5.47 11.78 2.70
C PHE A 206 7.00 11.81 2.88
N LEU A 207 7.78 11.55 1.81
CA LEU A 207 9.24 11.59 1.89
C LEU A 207 9.77 12.99 2.20
N ARG A 208 9.17 14.04 1.64
CA ARG A 208 9.52 15.43 1.99
C ARG A 208 9.24 15.72 3.46
N MET A 209 8.03 15.40 3.92
CA MET A 209 7.65 15.55 5.33
C MET A 209 8.60 14.82 6.27
N SER A 210 8.96 13.56 5.96
CA SER A 210 9.94 12.78 6.73
C SER A 210 11.30 13.48 6.77
N ALA A 211 11.81 13.98 5.64
CA ALA A 211 13.08 14.67 5.59
C ALA A 211 13.08 16.00 6.37
N THR A 212 11.97 16.74 6.33
CA THR A 212 11.77 17.97 7.11
C THR A 212 11.77 17.66 8.61
N LEU A 213 11.04 16.64 9.04
CA LEU A 213 11.05 16.17 10.43
C LEU A 213 12.46 15.75 10.88
N ASP A 214 13.17 14.97 10.06
CA ASP A 214 14.54 14.56 10.36
C ASP A 214 15.48 15.78 10.50
N ALA A 215 15.31 16.80 9.65
CA ALA A 215 16.12 18.01 9.66
C ALA A 215 15.90 18.89 10.90
N PHE A 216 14.65 19.03 11.36
CA PHE A 216 14.30 19.89 12.50
C PHE A 216 14.33 19.19 13.86
N CYS A 217 14.07 17.88 13.90
CA CYS A 217 13.90 17.11 15.13
C CYS A 217 15.03 16.09 15.37
N GLY A 218 15.85 15.77 14.36
CA GLY A 218 17.01 14.91 14.53
C GLY A 218 16.67 13.54 15.12
N THR A 219 17.25 13.23 16.29
CA THR A 219 17.00 11.96 16.99
C THR A 219 15.58 11.82 17.52
N ASP A 220 14.88 12.94 17.69
CA ASP A 220 13.53 12.99 18.26
C ASP A 220 12.47 12.87 17.16
N ALA A 221 12.87 12.76 15.89
CA ALA A 221 11.96 12.55 14.77
C ALA A 221 11.16 11.24 14.95
N PRO A 222 9.84 11.25 14.67
CA PRO A 222 9.00 10.09 14.92
C PRO A 222 9.34 8.95 13.97
N PRO A 223 9.18 7.67 14.38
CA PRO A 223 9.30 6.56 13.46
C PRO A 223 8.16 6.61 12.43
N LEU A 224 8.51 6.64 11.15
CA LEU A 224 7.53 6.68 10.03
C LEU A 224 7.71 5.51 9.03
N ALA A 225 8.46 4.47 9.40
CA ALA A 225 8.84 3.39 8.49
C ALA A 225 7.65 2.56 7.98
N ASN A 226 6.64 2.27 8.81
CA ASN A 226 5.49 1.46 8.41
C ASN A 226 4.66 2.18 7.33
N ILE A 227 4.48 3.50 7.47
CA ILE A 227 3.78 4.32 6.47
C ILE A 227 4.55 4.29 5.14
N ARG A 228 5.88 4.44 5.20
CA ARG A 228 6.75 4.34 4.01
C ARG A 228 6.56 3.00 3.31
N THR A 229 6.69 1.91 4.06
CA THR A 229 6.57 0.54 3.54
C THR A 229 5.22 0.33 2.85
N VAL A 230 4.10 0.69 3.49
CA VAL A 230 2.77 0.47 2.90
C VAL A 230 2.52 1.35 1.66
N LEU A 231 3.11 2.54 1.57
CA LEU A 231 3.05 3.37 0.36
C LEU A 231 3.91 2.78 -0.77
N GLU A 232 5.13 2.32 -0.48
CA GLU A 232 6.00 1.65 -1.46
C GLU A 232 5.34 0.38 -2.01
N GLU A 233 4.73 -0.39 -1.12
CA GLU A 233 3.89 -1.55 -1.41
C GLU A 233 2.74 -1.24 -2.39
N VAL A 234 2.06 -0.12 -2.22
CA VAL A 234 1.03 0.37 -3.16
C VAL A 234 1.65 0.68 -4.53
N LEU A 235 2.78 1.37 -4.55
CA LEU A 235 3.48 1.72 -5.80
C LEU A 235 3.96 0.48 -6.55
N ASP A 236 4.41 -0.57 -5.85
CA ASP A 236 4.79 -1.85 -6.44
C ASP A 236 3.63 -2.53 -7.16
N VAL A 237 2.43 -2.49 -6.58
CA VAL A 237 1.25 -3.01 -7.26
C VAL A 237 0.97 -2.21 -8.53
N TYR A 238 0.98 -0.88 -8.48
CA TYR A 238 0.78 -0.09 -9.70
C TYR A 238 1.86 -0.33 -10.77
N ARG A 239 3.13 -0.51 -10.37
CA ARG A 239 4.21 -0.91 -11.29
C ARG A 239 3.86 -2.21 -12.01
N GLY A 240 3.36 -3.21 -11.29
CA GLY A 240 2.89 -4.46 -11.87
C GLY A 240 1.70 -4.29 -12.81
N LEU A 241 0.72 -3.47 -12.45
CA LEU A 241 -0.51 -3.25 -13.23
C LEU A 241 -0.32 -2.40 -14.50
N LEU A 242 0.68 -1.53 -14.51
CA LEU A 242 0.98 -0.61 -15.61
C LEU A 242 2.14 -1.10 -16.48
N GLY A 243 3.06 -1.92 -15.96
CA GLY A 243 4.19 -2.44 -16.70
C GLY A 243 5.00 -1.32 -17.37
N ALA A 244 5.17 -1.40 -18.69
CA ALA A 244 5.89 -0.39 -19.47
C ALA A 244 5.26 1.02 -19.44
N ALA A 245 3.97 1.13 -19.11
CA ALA A 245 3.29 2.42 -18.97
C ALA A 245 3.55 3.10 -17.61
N TRP A 246 4.25 2.43 -16.68
CA TRP A 246 4.65 3.02 -15.40
C TRP A 246 5.60 4.21 -15.62
N GLY A 247 5.31 5.33 -14.96
CA GLY A 247 6.15 6.53 -15.03
C GLY A 247 5.99 7.40 -16.28
N GLN A 248 5.14 7.00 -17.23
CA GLN A 248 4.77 7.83 -18.38
C GLN A 248 3.73 8.88 -17.96
N ALA A 249 3.73 10.06 -18.57
CA ALA A 249 2.75 11.08 -18.24
C ALA A 249 1.36 10.76 -18.84
N PRO A 250 0.24 11.08 -18.16
CA PRO A 250 -1.09 10.99 -18.76
C PRO A 250 -1.17 11.78 -20.07
N GLY A 251 -1.71 11.18 -21.14
CA GLY A 251 -1.85 11.83 -22.45
C GLY A 251 -0.60 11.81 -23.34
N GLN A 252 0.50 11.15 -22.92
CA GLN A 252 1.50 10.72 -23.90
C GLN A 252 0.89 9.57 -24.70
N PRO A 253 0.81 9.67 -26.05
CA PRO A 253 0.33 8.56 -26.84
C PRO A 253 1.23 7.37 -26.53
N GLU A 254 0.60 6.29 -26.09
CA GLU A 254 1.20 4.96 -26.06
C GLU A 254 1.89 4.81 -27.41
N ALA A 255 3.22 4.69 -27.41
CA ALA A 255 3.99 4.62 -28.64
C ALA A 255 3.48 3.41 -29.41
N ARG A 256 2.51 3.64 -30.29
CA ARG A 256 1.99 2.64 -31.20
C ARG A 256 3.19 2.22 -31.99
N ALA A 257 3.63 0.98 -31.78
CA ALA A 257 4.67 0.37 -32.59
C ALA A 257 4.28 0.65 -34.05
N ALA A 258 5.02 1.55 -34.69
CA ALA A 258 4.78 1.92 -36.05
C ALA A 258 4.96 0.65 -36.90
N PRO A 259 4.06 0.36 -37.85
CA PRO A 259 4.33 -0.70 -38.80
C PRO A 259 5.62 -0.33 -39.53
N ALA A 260 6.61 -1.22 -39.46
CA ALA A 260 7.92 -1.01 -40.06
C ALA A 260 7.74 -0.74 -41.56
N ALA A 261 8.12 0.46 -41.99
CA ALA A 261 8.21 0.80 -43.39
C ALA A 261 9.33 -0.01 -44.03
N GLU A 262 9.01 -0.72 -45.11
CA GLU A 262 9.96 -1.41 -45.97
C GLU A 262 10.97 -0.40 -46.56
N ALA A 263 12.26 -0.67 -46.35
CA ALA A 263 13.31 -0.21 -47.25
C ALA A 263 14.29 -1.38 -47.47
N PRO A 264 14.72 -1.62 -48.73
CA PRO A 264 15.49 -2.79 -49.10
C PRO A 264 16.99 -2.55 -48.89
N PHE A 265 17.72 -3.57 -48.44
CA PHE A 265 18.89 -4.13 -49.11
C PHE A 265 19.52 -5.21 -48.21
N ALA A 266 19.79 -6.36 -48.83
CA ALA A 266 20.22 -7.59 -48.18
C ALA A 266 21.71 -7.60 -47.82
N VAL A 267 22.02 -8.14 -46.63
CA VAL A 267 23.32 -8.69 -46.24
C VAL A 267 23.03 -9.96 -45.39
N PRO A 268 23.74 -11.09 -45.57
CA PRO A 268 23.34 -12.38 -44.98
C PRO A 268 23.66 -12.45 -43.47
N PRO A 269 22.97 -13.33 -42.71
CA PRO A 269 22.90 -13.21 -41.26
C PRO A 269 24.07 -13.92 -40.54
N PRO A 270 24.54 -13.42 -39.39
CA PRO A 270 25.06 -14.27 -38.32
C PRO A 270 23.88 -14.91 -37.57
N ALA A 271 24.09 -16.14 -37.11
CA ALA A 271 23.08 -17.01 -36.52
C ALA A 271 22.21 -16.30 -35.46
N ALA A 272 20.89 -16.40 -35.65
CA ALA A 272 19.89 -15.86 -34.74
C ALA A 272 19.94 -16.58 -33.39
N LEU A 273 20.16 -15.81 -32.32
CA LEU A 273 19.72 -16.18 -30.98
C LEU A 273 18.19 -15.96 -30.91
N PRO A 274 17.38 -16.95 -30.51
CA PRO A 274 15.94 -16.79 -30.44
C PRO A 274 15.58 -15.79 -29.35
N SER A 275 15.19 -14.58 -29.75
CA SER A 275 14.68 -13.52 -28.89
C SER A 275 13.21 -13.29 -29.23
N GLY A 276 12.36 -14.13 -28.65
CA GLY A 276 10.93 -13.92 -28.47
C GLY A 276 10.58 -14.39 -27.05
N PRO A 277 9.41 -14.04 -26.49
CA PRO A 277 8.96 -14.67 -25.26
C PRO A 277 8.94 -16.18 -25.51
N ARG A 278 9.80 -16.93 -24.81
CA ARG A 278 9.77 -18.40 -24.89
C ARG A 278 8.44 -18.83 -24.31
N THR A 279 7.49 -19.13 -25.20
CA THR A 279 6.24 -19.77 -24.81
C THR A 279 6.59 -21.16 -24.31
N ILE A 280 6.42 -21.38 -23.01
CA ILE A 280 6.56 -22.68 -22.38
C ILE A 280 5.35 -23.53 -22.81
N ALA A 281 5.57 -24.50 -23.69
CA ALA A 281 4.51 -25.30 -24.31
C ALA A 281 4.13 -26.54 -23.49
N SER A 282 4.92 -26.92 -22.48
CA SER A 282 4.64 -28.07 -21.63
C SER A 282 5.23 -27.94 -20.22
N ARG A 283 4.69 -28.73 -19.28
CA ARG A 283 5.17 -28.82 -17.90
C ARG A 283 6.64 -29.25 -17.83
N ASP A 284 7.04 -30.21 -18.66
CA ASP A 284 8.41 -30.70 -18.67
C ASP A 284 9.37 -29.65 -19.23
N GLN A 285 8.96 -28.91 -20.26
CA GLN A 285 9.72 -27.77 -20.78
C GLN A 285 9.91 -26.69 -19.69
N ALA A 286 8.88 -26.43 -18.88
CA ALA A 286 8.98 -25.50 -17.75
C ALA A 286 10.05 -25.95 -16.74
N PHE A 287 10.06 -27.25 -16.40
CA PHE A 287 11.03 -27.80 -15.46
C PHE A 287 12.46 -27.78 -15.99
N ASP A 288 12.66 -28.07 -17.28
CA ASP A 288 13.99 -28.04 -17.89
C ASP A 288 14.53 -26.60 -17.98
N GLU A 289 13.65 -25.62 -18.17
CA GLU A 289 14.01 -24.20 -18.13
C GLU A 289 14.38 -23.73 -16.73
N LEU A 290 13.65 -24.19 -15.69
CA LEU A 290 14.01 -23.94 -14.29
C LEU A 290 15.35 -24.58 -13.91
N LEU A 291 15.68 -25.77 -14.41
CA LEU A 291 16.98 -26.39 -14.21
C LEU A 291 18.11 -25.62 -14.92
N THR A 292 17.83 -25.06 -16.10
CA THR A 292 18.77 -24.18 -16.81
C THR A 292 19.06 -22.92 -15.99
N ILE A 293 18.03 -22.31 -15.39
CA ILE A 293 18.18 -21.14 -14.51
C ILE A 293 18.92 -21.52 -13.22
N ALA A 294 18.63 -22.67 -12.62
CA ALA A 294 19.34 -23.15 -11.44
C ALA A 294 20.84 -23.35 -11.69
N ALA A 295 21.21 -23.87 -12.87
CA ALA A 295 22.60 -24.03 -13.30
C ALA A 295 23.31 -22.68 -13.47
N TYR A 296 22.61 -21.66 -13.99
CA TYR A 296 23.12 -20.29 -14.07
C TYR A 296 23.45 -19.75 -12.66
N PHE A 297 22.49 -19.81 -11.72
CA PHE A 297 22.71 -19.32 -10.35
C PHE A 297 23.82 -20.09 -9.61
N ARG A 298 23.97 -21.39 -9.87
CA ARG A 298 25.08 -22.17 -9.30
C ARG A 298 26.45 -21.66 -9.77
N GLN A 299 26.51 -21.10 -10.99
CA GLN A 299 27.75 -20.59 -11.59
C GLN A 299 28.00 -19.13 -11.24
N THR A 300 26.96 -18.30 -11.14
CA THR A 300 27.08 -16.86 -10.85
C THR A 300 27.02 -16.52 -9.37
N GLU A 301 26.26 -17.28 -8.58
CA GLU A 301 26.06 -17.05 -7.14
C GLU A 301 26.11 -18.39 -6.36
N PRO A 302 27.30 -19.00 -6.19
CA PRO A 302 27.42 -20.35 -5.63
C PRO A 302 26.88 -20.52 -4.19
N HIS A 303 26.79 -19.42 -3.44
CA HIS A 303 26.31 -19.41 -2.05
C HIS A 303 24.83 -18.98 -1.94
N SER A 304 24.16 -18.66 -3.05
CA SER A 304 22.75 -18.29 -3.06
C SER A 304 21.87 -19.53 -2.90
N PRO A 305 20.86 -19.52 -1.99
CA PRO A 305 19.95 -20.65 -1.81
C PRO A 305 19.02 -20.87 -3.01
N ILE A 306 18.98 -19.93 -3.96
CA ILE A 306 18.08 -19.93 -5.12
C ILE A 306 18.32 -21.17 -6.00
N SER A 307 19.58 -21.54 -6.28
CA SER A 307 19.90 -22.70 -7.12
C SER A 307 19.33 -23.99 -6.54
N TYR A 308 19.54 -24.22 -5.24
CA TYR A 308 19.03 -25.38 -4.52
C TYR A 308 17.50 -25.37 -4.39
N ALA A 309 16.91 -24.19 -4.17
CA ALA A 309 15.46 -24.04 -4.10
C ALA A 309 14.78 -24.40 -5.43
N LEU A 310 15.32 -23.94 -6.56
CA LEU A 310 14.81 -24.25 -7.89
C LEU A 310 14.91 -25.74 -8.22
N GLU A 311 16.04 -26.38 -7.92
CA GLU A 311 16.19 -27.84 -8.09
C GLU A 311 15.23 -28.63 -7.20
N THR A 312 15.02 -28.18 -5.96
CA THR A 312 14.06 -28.80 -5.04
C THR A 312 12.63 -28.68 -5.56
N VAL A 313 12.26 -27.52 -6.12
CA VAL A 313 10.95 -27.30 -6.74
C VAL A 313 10.74 -28.21 -7.95
N VAL A 314 11.74 -28.35 -8.82
CA VAL A 314 11.65 -29.26 -9.98
C VAL A 314 11.54 -30.72 -9.52
N ARG A 315 12.36 -31.14 -8.56
CA ARG A 315 12.33 -32.51 -8.00
C ARG A 315 10.95 -32.82 -7.40
N ARG A 316 10.44 -31.96 -6.53
CA ARG A 316 9.11 -32.09 -5.91
C ARG A 316 7.98 -32.01 -6.95
N GLY A 317 8.16 -31.17 -7.96
CA GLY A 317 7.23 -31.03 -9.08
C GLY A 317 7.12 -32.28 -9.95
N ARG A 318 8.08 -33.20 -9.91
CA ARG A 318 8.03 -34.50 -10.61
C ARG A 318 7.53 -35.66 -9.74
N MET A 319 7.33 -35.44 -8.44
CA MET A 319 6.83 -36.47 -7.52
C MET A 319 5.32 -36.68 -7.67
N THR A 320 4.87 -37.88 -7.30
CA THR A 320 3.44 -38.10 -7.07
C THR A 320 3.00 -37.33 -5.83
N LEU A 321 1.69 -37.05 -5.72
CA LEU A 321 1.16 -36.35 -4.54
C LEU A 321 1.49 -37.11 -3.23
N MET A 322 1.44 -38.44 -3.26
CA MET A 322 1.73 -39.26 -2.08
C MET A 322 3.20 -39.19 -1.66
N ASP A 323 4.12 -39.21 -2.62
CA ASP A 323 5.56 -39.07 -2.35
C ASP A 323 5.89 -37.66 -1.82
N LEU A 324 5.28 -36.63 -2.41
CA LEU A 324 5.46 -35.25 -1.98
C LEU A 324 4.93 -35.03 -0.55
N LEU A 325 3.75 -35.58 -0.23
CA LEU A 325 3.20 -35.53 1.13
C LEU A 325 4.07 -36.29 2.13
N GLY A 326 4.65 -37.43 1.72
CA GLY A 326 5.63 -38.17 2.52
C GLY A 326 6.88 -37.36 2.87
N GLU A 327 7.34 -36.50 1.96
CA GLU A 327 8.48 -35.63 2.22
C GLU A 327 8.14 -34.39 3.05
N LEU A 328 6.98 -33.76 2.81
CA LEU A 328 6.59 -32.52 3.49
C LEU A 328 6.03 -32.75 4.90
N ILE A 329 5.41 -33.89 5.14
CA ILE A 329 4.79 -34.27 6.42
C ILE A 329 5.32 -35.66 6.79
N PRO A 330 6.46 -35.75 7.49
CA PRO A 330 7.05 -37.03 7.87
C PRO A 330 6.12 -37.87 8.75
N GLU A 331 5.27 -37.22 9.56
CA GLU A 331 4.37 -37.90 10.49
C GLU A 331 3.19 -38.58 9.77
N PRO A 332 2.96 -39.89 9.97
CA PRO A 332 1.86 -40.62 9.33
C PRO A 332 0.48 -40.07 9.73
N GLU A 333 0.29 -39.68 10.99
CA GLU A 333 -0.98 -39.13 11.49
C GLU A 333 -1.33 -37.77 10.86
N GLY A 334 -0.31 -36.93 10.62
CA GLY A 334 -0.48 -35.63 9.95
C GLY A 334 -0.89 -35.79 8.49
N ARG A 335 -0.33 -36.79 7.79
CA ARG A 335 -0.68 -37.12 6.40
C ARG A 335 -2.11 -37.65 6.29
N GLU A 336 -2.51 -38.56 7.16
CA GLU A 336 -3.87 -39.11 7.17
C GLU A 336 -4.92 -38.05 7.46
N ARG A 337 -4.65 -37.13 8.40
CA ARG A 337 -5.54 -36.01 8.70
C ARG A 337 -5.70 -35.09 7.49
N PHE A 338 -4.61 -34.78 6.79
CA PHE A 338 -4.64 -33.96 5.59
C PHE A 338 -5.45 -34.62 4.47
N LEU A 339 -5.20 -35.91 4.17
CA LEU A 339 -5.91 -36.66 3.15
C LEU A 339 -7.41 -36.77 3.45
N ARG A 340 -7.79 -37.01 4.72
CA ARG A 340 -9.18 -37.06 5.16
C ARG A 340 -9.90 -35.71 5.02
N GLN A 341 -9.23 -34.60 5.38
CA GLN A 341 -9.78 -33.25 5.17
C GLN A 341 -9.90 -32.89 3.69
N ALA A 342 -9.03 -33.41 2.84
CA ALA A 342 -9.07 -33.25 1.40
C ALA A 342 -10.05 -34.20 0.69
N GLY A 343 -10.74 -35.10 1.42
CA GLY A 343 -11.71 -36.05 0.87
C GLY A 343 -11.09 -37.20 0.07
N ILE A 344 -9.81 -37.51 0.29
CA ILE A 344 -9.08 -38.60 -0.38
C ILE A 344 -8.97 -39.77 0.61
N GLU A 345 -9.62 -40.90 0.31
CA GLU A 345 -9.50 -42.12 1.12
C GLU A 345 -8.10 -42.73 0.92
N ALA A 346 -7.38 -42.91 2.03
CA ALA A 346 -6.08 -43.56 2.02
C ALA A 346 -6.27 -45.09 1.88
N GLY A 347 -6.22 -45.60 0.66
CA GLY A 347 -6.01 -47.02 0.40
C GLY A 347 -7.07 -47.69 -0.48
N GLY A 348 -6.79 -47.79 -1.77
CA GLY A 348 -7.49 -48.68 -2.70
C GLY A 348 -6.48 -49.41 -3.59
N GLU A 349 -5.70 -50.33 -3.01
CA GLU A 349 -5.00 -51.35 -3.79
C GLU A 349 -6.06 -52.26 -4.43
N GLY A 350 -6.09 -52.27 -5.77
CA GLY A 350 -6.89 -53.20 -6.54
C GLY A 350 -6.48 -54.64 -6.28
N ARG A 351 -7.34 -55.39 -5.58
CA ARG A 351 -7.46 -56.85 -5.71
C ARG A 351 -8.79 -57.15 -6.39
N GLY A 352 -8.74 -57.42 -7.69
CA GLY A 352 -9.76 -58.20 -8.38
C GLY A 352 -9.31 -59.66 -8.47
N PRO A 353 -10.23 -60.64 -8.37
CA PRO A 353 -9.94 -62.04 -8.71
C PRO A 353 -9.67 -62.24 -10.21
#